data_AF-A0A7R9HBB9-F1
#
_entry.id   AF-A0A7R9HBB9-F1
#
_cell.length_a   1.000
_cell.length_b   1.000
_cell.length_c   1.000
_cell.angle_alpha   90.00
_cell.angle_beta   90.00
_cell.angle_gamma   90.00
#
_symmetry.space_group_name_H-M   'P 1'
#
loop_
_entity.id
_entity.type
_entity.pdbx_description
1 polymer ?
#
loop_
_entity_poly.entity_id
_entity_poly.type
_entity_poly.pdbx_seq_one_letter_code
_entity_poly.pdbx_strand_id
1 'polypeptide(L)'
;TYSSLFQKVSFLKDQEHVLEVQVKFLEDEIDEERVKQKAKFSRHQNNLKTLSLQNEKWLEESEQVREKIKRISQLIKLILQGVQNVFLMLRCDNSPLLDLLGDNTLVTQFNYSWFLTLIERRAHEIINVIYYQEGPSKLKDEELEYATTIKQTFKVNA
;
A
#
# COMPACT_ATOMS: atom_id res chain seq x y z
N THR A 1 -89.24 -35.09 -16.28
CA THR A 1 -88.61 -33.90 -16.91
C THR A 1 -88.28 -32.80 -15.92
N TYR A 2 -89.18 -32.39 -15.00
CA TYR A 2 -88.87 -31.34 -14.01
C TYR A 2 -87.77 -31.74 -13.00
N SER A 3 -87.79 -32.99 -12.51
CA SER A 3 -86.80 -33.52 -11.55
C SER A 3 -85.37 -33.54 -12.11
N SER A 4 -85.17 -33.92 -13.38
CA SER A 4 -83.85 -33.94 -14.03
C SER A 4 -83.30 -32.54 -14.30
N LEU A 5 -84.18 -31.56 -14.55
CA LEU A 5 -83.80 -30.14 -14.69
C LEU A 5 -83.40 -29.56 -13.33
N PHE A 6 -84.17 -29.82 -12.28
CA PHE A 6 -83.85 -29.35 -10.92
C PHE A 6 -82.51 -29.92 -10.41
N GLN A 7 -82.25 -31.22 -10.64
CA GLN A 7 -80.97 -31.84 -10.30
C GLN A 7 -79.80 -31.19 -11.06
N LYS A 8 -79.97 -30.87 -12.35
CA LYS A 8 -78.94 -30.21 -13.14
C LYS A 8 -78.67 -28.78 -12.68
N VAL A 9 -79.71 -28.02 -12.34
CA VAL A 9 -79.57 -26.66 -11.79
C VAL A 9 -78.87 -26.70 -10.42
N SER A 10 -79.23 -27.66 -9.55
CA SER A 10 -78.55 -27.84 -8.26
C SER A 10 -77.08 -28.16 -8.45
N PHE A 11 -76.75 -29.11 -9.33
CA PHE A 11 -75.37 -29.50 -9.61
C PHE A 11 -74.54 -28.33 -10.16
N LEU A 12 -75.09 -27.54 -11.07
CA LEU A 12 -74.40 -26.36 -11.62
C LEU A 12 -74.13 -25.31 -10.54
N LYS A 13 -75.09 -25.11 -9.63
CA LYS A 13 -74.93 -24.19 -8.50
C LYS A 13 -73.85 -24.67 -7.52
N ASP A 14 -73.78 -25.98 -7.26
CA ASP A 14 -72.73 -26.55 -6.43
C ASP A 14 -71.36 -26.41 -7.11
N GLN A 15 -71.28 -26.61 -8.43
CA GLN A 15 -70.06 -26.38 -9.20
C GLN A 15 -69.63 -24.90 -9.20
N GLU A 16 -70.57 -23.98 -9.35
CA GLU A 16 -70.32 -22.54 -9.27
C GLU A 16 -69.73 -22.17 -7.90
N HIS A 17 -70.34 -22.66 -6.82
CA HIS A 17 -69.82 -22.44 -5.46
C HIS A 17 -68.40 -23.01 -5.27
N VAL A 18 -68.13 -24.22 -5.80
CA VAL A 18 -66.78 -24.80 -5.73
C VAL A 18 -65.76 -23.93 -6.47
N LEU A 19 -66.11 -23.42 -7.65
CA LEU A 19 -65.24 -22.54 -8.42
C LEU A 19 -65.02 -21.20 -7.71
N GLU A 20 -66.05 -20.61 -7.11
CA GLU A 20 -65.91 -19.37 -6.32
C GLU A 20 -64.95 -19.55 -5.14
N VAL A 21 -65.03 -20.67 -4.43
CA VAL A 21 -64.11 -20.99 -3.33
C VAL A 21 -62.68 -21.17 -3.84
N GLN A 22 -62.49 -21.85 -4.97
CA GLN A 22 -61.18 -22.04 -5.58
C GLN A 22 -60.56 -20.73 -6.05
N VAL A 23 -61.35 -19.84 -6.66
CA VAL A 23 -60.89 -18.52 -7.09
C VAL A 23 -60.42 -17.71 -5.89
N LYS A 24 -61.21 -17.66 -4.81
CA LYS A 24 -60.80 -16.96 -3.58
C LYS A 24 -59.52 -17.50 -2.99
N PHE A 25 -59.38 -18.84 -2.94
CA PHE A 25 -58.15 -19.47 -2.46
C PHE A 25 -56.92 -19.07 -3.29
N LEU A 26 -57.05 -19.06 -4.61
CA LEU A 26 -55.97 -18.65 -5.51
C LEU A 26 -55.66 -17.15 -5.39
N GLU A 27 -56.67 -16.30 -5.19
CA GLU A 27 -56.49 -14.87 -4.94
C GLU A 27 -55.70 -14.62 -3.65
N ASP A 28 -56.05 -15.32 -2.57
CA ASP A 28 -55.34 -15.26 -1.29
C ASP A 28 -53.88 -15.73 -1.43
N GLU A 29 -53.65 -16.83 -2.16
CA GLU A 29 -52.31 -17.36 -2.42
C GLU A 29 -51.44 -16.39 -3.26
N ILE A 30 -52.05 -15.77 -4.28
CA ILE A 30 -51.39 -14.74 -5.11
C ILE A 30 -50.98 -13.54 -4.26
N ASP A 31 -51.86 -13.08 -3.37
CA ASP A 31 -51.57 -11.93 -2.52
C ASP A 31 -50.47 -12.26 -1.48
N GLU A 32 -50.48 -13.46 -0.90
CA GLU A 32 -49.40 -13.91 -0.02
C GLU A 32 -48.04 -13.94 -0.75
N GLU A 33 -47.99 -14.50 -1.96
CA GLU A 33 -46.77 -14.54 -2.76
C GLU A 33 -46.31 -13.15 -3.18
N ARG A 34 -47.22 -12.22 -3.50
CA ARG A 34 -46.88 -10.82 -3.78
C ARG A 34 -46.21 -10.13 -2.59
N VAL A 35 -46.71 -10.36 -1.37
CA VAL A 35 -46.09 -9.81 -0.15
C VAL A 35 -44.68 -10.37 0.05
N LYS A 36 -44.50 -11.69 -0.11
CA LYS A 36 -43.18 -12.33 -0.01
C LYS A 36 -42.21 -11.80 -1.07
N GLN A 37 -42.66 -11.65 -2.31
CA GLN A 37 -41.84 -11.12 -3.40
C GLN A 37 -41.41 -9.68 -3.14
N LYS A 38 -42.33 -8.82 -2.65
CA LYS A 38 -42.00 -7.44 -2.30
C LYS A 38 -40.95 -7.35 -1.19
N ALA A 39 -41.07 -8.19 -0.16
CA ALA A 39 -40.08 -8.28 0.92
C ALA A 39 -38.71 -8.76 0.40
N LYS A 40 -38.69 -9.81 -0.44
CA LYS A 40 -37.45 -10.30 -1.08
C LYS A 40 -36.80 -9.22 -1.94
N PHE A 41 -37.58 -8.53 -2.77
CA PHE A 41 -37.08 -7.45 -3.63
C PHE A 41 -36.44 -6.33 -2.81
N SER A 42 -37.11 -5.88 -1.74
CA SER A 42 -36.54 -4.86 -0.84
C SER A 42 -35.24 -5.32 -0.19
N ARG A 43 -35.17 -6.57 0.28
CA ARG A 43 -33.94 -7.15 0.85
C ARG A 43 -32.82 -7.21 -0.19
N HIS A 44 -33.10 -7.67 -1.40
CA HIS A 44 -32.12 -7.71 -2.47
C HIS A 44 -31.63 -6.32 -2.85
N GLN A 45 -32.53 -5.33 -2.94
CA GLN A 45 -32.16 -3.95 -3.23
C GLN A 45 -31.25 -3.37 -2.14
N ASN A 46 -31.54 -3.63 -0.86
CA ASN A 46 -30.69 -3.20 0.24
C ASN A 46 -29.32 -3.87 0.19
N ASN A 47 -29.27 -5.19 -0.06
CA ASN A 47 -28.01 -5.91 -0.20
C ASN A 47 -27.17 -5.37 -1.36
N LEU A 48 -27.79 -5.08 -2.51
CA LEU A 48 -27.10 -4.49 -3.66
C LEU A 48 -26.52 -3.12 -3.33
N LYS A 49 -27.27 -2.27 -2.61
CA LYS A 49 -26.76 -0.97 -2.13
C LYS A 49 -25.57 -1.14 -1.20
N THR A 50 -25.65 -2.05 -0.23
CA THR A 50 -24.54 -2.34 0.68
C THR A 50 -23.30 -2.84 -0.05
N LEU A 51 -23.47 -3.78 -0.98
CA LEU A 51 -22.37 -4.30 -1.80
C LEU A 51 -21.76 -3.21 -2.68
N SER A 52 -22.57 -2.33 -3.27
CA SER A 52 -22.10 -1.20 -4.07
C SER A 52 -21.24 -0.25 -3.23
N LEU A 53 -21.70 0.12 -2.02
CA LEU A 53 -20.96 1.00 -1.11
C LEU A 53 -19.66 0.35 -0.64
N GLN A 54 -19.68 -0.94 -0.33
CA GLN A 54 -18.47 -1.66 0.02
C GLN A 54 -17.49 -1.66 -1.14
N ASN A 55 -17.94 -1.97 -2.36
CA ASN A 55 -17.09 -1.99 -3.54
C ASN A 55 -16.43 -0.63 -3.82
N GLU A 56 -17.19 0.46 -3.69
CA GLU A 56 -16.66 1.82 -3.82
C GLU A 56 -15.57 2.11 -2.78
N LYS A 57 -15.81 1.73 -1.51
CA LYS A 57 -14.82 1.87 -0.44
C LYS A 57 -13.55 1.05 -0.72
N TRP A 58 -13.69 -0.21 -1.14
CA TRP A 58 -12.54 -1.06 -1.49
C TRP A 58 -11.74 -0.49 -2.67
N LEU A 59 -12.43 0.09 -3.66
CA LEU A 59 -11.79 0.74 -4.81
C LEU A 59 -10.97 1.96 -4.36
N GLU A 60 -11.53 2.79 -3.48
CA GLU A 60 -10.84 3.95 -2.92
C GLU A 60 -9.62 3.53 -2.11
N GLU A 61 -9.76 2.57 -1.19
CA GLU A 61 -8.65 2.03 -0.39
C GLU A 61 -7.55 1.44 -1.28
N SER A 62 -7.92 0.70 -2.32
CA SER A 62 -6.98 0.13 -3.29
C SER A 62 -6.21 1.23 -4.03
N GLU A 63 -6.89 2.30 -4.46
CA GLU A 63 -6.23 3.40 -5.16
C GLU A 63 -5.25 4.13 -4.22
N GLN A 64 -5.64 4.40 -2.98
CA GLN A 64 -4.77 5.00 -1.98
C GLN A 64 -3.51 4.15 -1.72
N VAL A 65 -3.66 2.83 -1.60
CA VAL A 65 -2.52 1.91 -1.45
C VAL A 65 -1.64 1.92 -2.69
N ARG A 66 -2.22 1.91 -3.89
CA ARG A 66 -1.50 1.97 -5.15
C ARG A 66 -0.66 3.24 -5.27
N GLU A 67 -1.22 4.39 -4.89
CA GLU A 67 -0.49 5.66 -4.86
C GLU A 67 0.67 5.65 -3.84
N LYS A 68 0.46 5.07 -2.66
CA LYS A 68 1.52 4.92 -1.64
C LYS A 68 2.66 4.06 -2.19
N ILE A 69 2.36 2.92 -2.81
CA ILE A 69 3.37 2.04 -3.43
C ILE A 69 4.13 2.78 -4.53
N LYS A 70 3.44 3.57 -5.37
CA LYS A 70 4.07 4.37 -6.42
C LYS A 70 5.04 5.39 -5.84
N ARG A 71 4.64 6.12 -4.80
CA ARG A 71 5.50 7.09 -4.09
C ARG A 71 6.73 6.42 -3.47
N ILE A 72 6.54 5.31 -2.76
CA ILE A 72 7.64 4.55 -2.15
C ILE A 72 8.60 4.03 -3.23
N SER A 73 8.07 3.52 -4.34
CA SER A 73 8.90 3.03 -5.45
C SER A 73 9.74 4.14 -6.09
N GLN A 74 9.19 5.35 -6.22
CA GLN A 74 9.94 6.52 -6.69
C GLN A 74 11.05 6.91 -5.70
N LEU A 75 10.74 6.91 -4.40
CA LEU A 75 11.73 7.20 -3.36
C LEU A 75 12.87 6.18 -3.36
N ILE A 76 12.58 4.88 -3.50
CA ILE A 76 13.61 3.86 -3.60
C ILE A 76 14.49 4.09 -4.83
N LYS A 77 13.91 4.43 -5.98
CA LYS A 77 14.70 4.75 -7.19
C LYS A 77 15.65 5.93 -6.95
N LEU A 78 15.17 6.99 -6.29
CA LEU A 78 16.00 8.15 -5.95
C LEU A 78 17.15 7.77 -5.01
N ILE A 79 16.88 6.95 -3.98
CA ILE A 79 17.93 6.46 -3.07
C ILE A 79 18.97 5.64 -3.83
N LEU A 80 18.55 4.68 -4.66
CA LEU A 80 19.47 3.83 -5.42
C LEU A 80 20.34 4.66 -6.39
N GLN A 81 19.75 5.66 -7.04
CA GLN A 81 20.50 6.63 -7.85
C GLN A 81 21.48 7.45 -7.01
N GLY A 82 21.07 7.89 -5.81
CA GLY A 82 21.95 8.57 -4.86
C GLY A 82 23.15 7.71 -4.48
N VAL A 83 22.93 6.43 -4.16
CA VAL A 83 23.99 5.47 -3.84
C VAL A 83 24.94 5.30 -5.04
N GLN A 84 24.40 5.15 -6.26
CA GLN A 84 25.22 5.07 -7.46
C GLN A 84 26.08 6.33 -7.66
N ASN A 85 25.52 7.51 -7.45
CA ASN A 85 26.24 8.77 -7.59
C ASN A 85 27.38 8.90 -6.58
N VAL A 86 27.14 8.57 -5.31
CA VAL A 86 28.18 8.59 -4.27
C VAL A 86 29.29 7.59 -4.59
N PHE A 87 28.93 6.39 -5.04
CA PHE A 87 29.89 5.37 -5.46
C PHE A 87 30.81 5.87 -6.58
N LEU A 88 30.25 6.56 -7.58
CA LEU A 88 31.02 7.17 -8.67
C LEU A 88 31.88 8.36 -8.19
N MET A 89 31.36 9.20 -7.29
CA MET A 89 32.09 10.35 -6.74
C MET A 89 33.33 9.92 -5.95
N LEU A 90 33.21 8.88 -5.13
CA LEU A 90 34.32 8.35 -4.33
C LEU A 90 35.32 7.51 -5.15
N ARG A 91 35.03 7.28 -6.44
CA ARG A 91 35.80 6.43 -7.35
C ARG A 91 36.10 5.07 -6.71
N CYS A 92 35.06 4.44 -6.15
CA CYS A 92 35.17 3.11 -5.59
C CYS A 92 35.63 2.11 -6.66
N ASP A 93 36.40 1.09 -6.25
CA ASP A 93 36.80 0.00 -7.15
C ASP A 93 35.62 -0.98 -7.35
N ASN A 94 35.30 -1.29 -8.61
CA ASN A 94 34.19 -2.14 -8.99
C ASN A 94 34.63 -3.61 -9.15
N SER A 95 35.93 -3.90 -9.12
CA SER A 95 36.47 -5.26 -9.28
C SER A 95 35.83 -6.27 -8.33
N PRO A 96 35.64 -5.98 -7.02
CA PRO A 96 34.97 -6.91 -6.09
C PRO A 96 33.50 -7.16 -6.43
N LEU A 97 32.85 -6.20 -7.10
CA LEU A 97 31.45 -6.31 -7.49
C LEU A 97 31.30 -7.06 -8.81
N LEU A 98 32.22 -6.92 -9.75
CA LEU A 98 32.23 -7.63 -11.02
C LEU A 98 32.33 -9.15 -10.81
N ASP A 99 33.16 -9.59 -9.86
CA ASP A 99 33.29 -11.02 -9.53
C ASP A 99 32.03 -11.61 -8.88
N LEU A 100 31.26 -10.78 -8.15
CA LEU A 100 30.11 -11.22 -7.37
C LEU A 100 28.76 -11.05 -8.12
N LEU A 101 28.62 -9.98 -8.88
CA LEU A 101 27.40 -9.58 -9.59
C LEU A 101 27.48 -9.82 -11.10
N GLY A 102 28.65 -10.25 -11.62
CA GLY A 102 28.92 -10.38 -13.05
C GLY A 102 28.88 -9.02 -13.75
N ASP A 103 28.29 -8.97 -14.94
CA ASP A 103 28.15 -7.74 -15.75
C ASP A 103 27.20 -6.68 -15.15
N ASN A 104 26.57 -6.95 -14.00
CA ASN A 104 25.66 -6.01 -13.34
C ASN A 104 26.42 -4.95 -12.54
N THR A 105 26.85 -3.90 -13.24
CA THR A 105 27.56 -2.75 -12.67
C THR A 105 26.65 -1.66 -12.06
N LEU A 106 25.33 -1.85 -12.13
CA LEU A 106 24.34 -0.88 -11.64
C LEU A 106 23.79 -1.24 -10.26
N VAL A 107 23.55 -0.21 -9.43
CA VAL A 107 22.87 -0.34 -8.14
C VAL A 107 21.37 -0.66 -8.35
N THR A 108 20.92 -1.72 -7.70
CA THR A 108 19.56 -2.26 -7.71
C THR A 108 19.10 -2.56 -6.27
N GLN A 109 17.80 -2.83 -6.10
CA GLN A 109 17.22 -3.19 -4.79
C GLN A 109 17.81 -4.48 -4.19
N PHE A 110 18.48 -5.31 -4.99
CA PHE A 110 19.05 -6.58 -4.54
C PHE A 110 20.53 -6.48 -4.19
N ASN A 111 21.24 -5.50 -4.74
CA ASN A 111 22.69 -5.38 -4.56
C ASN A 111 23.14 -4.10 -3.83
N TYR A 112 22.23 -3.16 -3.51
CA TYR A 112 22.57 -1.87 -2.89
C TYR A 112 23.43 -1.99 -1.63
N SER A 113 23.22 -3.02 -0.81
CA SER A 113 23.98 -3.26 0.41
C SER A 113 25.49 -3.39 0.12
N TRP A 114 25.85 -4.09 -0.95
CA TRP A 114 27.25 -4.28 -1.33
C TRP A 114 27.92 -2.97 -1.76
N PHE A 115 27.20 -2.17 -2.54
CA PHE A 115 27.66 -0.84 -2.93
C PHE A 115 27.85 0.08 -1.71
N LEU A 116 26.94 0.04 -0.74
CA LEU A 116 27.07 0.80 0.50
C LEU A 116 28.31 0.38 1.31
N THR A 117 28.60 -0.91 1.43
CA THR A 117 29.80 -1.39 2.14
C THR A 117 31.10 -0.94 1.45
N LEU A 118 31.12 -0.89 0.11
CA LEU A 118 32.28 -0.40 -0.63
C LEU A 118 32.45 1.11 -0.49
N ILE A 119 31.35 1.87 -0.56
CA ILE A 119 31.34 3.30 -0.25
C ILE A 119 31.88 3.55 1.15
N GLU A 120 31.43 2.79 2.14
CA GLU A 120 31.86 2.93 3.53
C GLU A 120 33.36 2.69 3.68
N ARG A 121 33.88 1.59 3.10
CA ARG A 121 35.32 1.29 3.13
C ARG A 121 36.12 2.42 2.47
N ARG A 122 35.69 2.87 1.29
CA ARG A 122 36.40 3.91 0.54
C ARG A 122 36.37 5.27 1.26
N ALA A 123 35.24 5.61 1.88
CA ALA A 123 35.11 6.82 2.68
C ALA A 123 36.06 6.77 3.89
N HIS A 124 36.14 5.64 4.61
CA HIS A 124 37.07 5.47 5.72
C HIS A 124 38.53 5.59 5.28
N GLU A 125 38.91 5.00 4.14
CA GLU A 125 40.27 5.16 3.58
C GLU A 125 40.61 6.64 3.33
N ILE A 126 39.70 7.38 2.69
CA ILE A 126 39.90 8.80 2.39
C ILE A 126 40.02 9.62 3.68
N ILE A 127 39.15 9.38 4.66
CA ILE A 127 39.19 10.05 5.97
C ILE A 127 40.52 9.77 6.67
N ASN A 128 40.98 8.51 6.66
CA ASN A 128 42.26 8.15 7.26
C ASN A 128 43.43 8.87 6.57
N VAL A 129 43.44 8.94 5.23
CA VAL A 129 44.48 9.67 4.49
C VAL A 129 44.50 11.14 4.89
N ILE A 130 43.34 11.80 4.98
CA ILE A 130 43.24 13.19 5.42
C ILE A 130 43.77 13.34 6.85
N TYR A 131 43.36 12.46 7.76
CA TYR A 131 43.81 12.45 9.15
C TYR A 131 45.35 12.31 9.27
N TYR A 132 45.96 11.41 8.49
CA TYR A 132 47.41 11.24 8.46
C TYR A 132 48.14 12.41 7.78
N GLN A 133 47.53 13.05 6.77
CA GLN A 133 48.09 14.23 6.09
C GLN A 133 47.99 15.50 6.94
N GLU A 134 46.95 15.64 7.76
CA GLU A 134 46.83 16.72 8.72
C GLU A 134 47.76 16.52 9.92
N GLY A 135 47.99 15.26 10.32
CA GLY A 135 48.93 14.86 11.36
C GLY A 135 48.63 15.48 12.75
N PRO A 136 49.08 14.87 13.85
CA PRO A 136 49.06 15.52 15.16
C PRO A 136 49.93 16.80 15.24
N SER A 137 50.62 17.16 14.15
CA SER A 137 51.53 18.28 14.04
C SER A 137 50.82 19.63 14.06
N LYS A 138 49.67 19.78 13.38
CA LYS A 138 48.91 21.05 13.42
C LYS A 138 48.26 21.30 14.77
N LEU A 139 47.82 20.25 15.46
CA LEU A 139 47.23 20.34 16.80
C LEU A 139 48.29 20.72 17.86
N LYS A 140 49.52 20.20 17.74
CA LYS A 140 50.62 20.58 18.65
C LYS A 140 51.16 21.98 18.40
N ASP A 141 51.21 22.42 17.15
CA ASP A 141 51.71 23.76 16.81
C ASP A 141 50.70 24.84 17.23
N GLU A 142 49.39 24.60 17.10
CA GLU A 142 48.33 25.51 17.59
C GLU A 142 48.27 25.58 19.14
N GLU A 143 48.43 24.45 19.84
CA GLU A 143 48.49 24.42 21.31
C GLU A 143 49.76 25.09 21.85
N LEU A 144 50.90 24.94 21.16
CA LEU A 144 52.17 25.58 21.53
C LEU A 144 52.14 27.09 21.25
N GLU A 145 51.52 27.53 20.15
CA GLU A 145 51.33 28.95 19.85
C GLU A 145 50.41 29.61 20.89
N TYR A 146 49.28 28.99 21.23
CA TYR A 146 48.35 29.49 22.26
C TYR A 146 49.00 29.56 23.66
N ALA A 147 49.77 28.53 24.04
CA ALA A 147 50.51 28.52 25.30
C ALA A 147 51.64 29.57 25.36
N THR A 148 52.22 29.93 24.21
CA THR A 148 53.28 30.95 24.11
C THR A 148 52.69 32.35 24.19
N THR A 149 51.56 32.62 23.52
CA THR A 149 50.81 33.88 23.62
C THR A 149 50.37 34.14 25.05
N ILE A 150 49.82 33.14 25.74
CA ILE A 150 49.40 33.26 27.14
C ILE A 150 50.60 33.62 28.05
N LYS A 151 51.73 32.92 27.92
CA LYS A 151 52.94 33.23 28.73
C LYS A 151 53.50 34.62 28.46
N GLN A 152 53.43 35.11 27.23
CA GLN A 152 53.85 36.49 26.89
C GLN A 152 52.90 37.53 27.48
N THR A 153 51.59 37.26 27.50
CA THR A 153 50.59 38.18 28.07
C THR A 153 50.71 38.28 29.59
N PHE A 154 51.08 37.17 30.26
CA PHE A 154 51.31 37.17 31.71
C PHE A 154 52.68 37.71 32.15
N LYS A 155 53.71 37.71 31.29
CA LYS A 155 55.01 38.34 31.58
C LYS A 155 55.03 39.86 31.44
N VAL A 156 54.09 40.44 30.69
CA VAL A 156 54.00 41.90 30.48
C VAL A 156 53.19 42.59 31.60
N ASN A 157 52.46 41.82 32.42
CA ASN A 157 51.60 42.32 33.50
C ASN A 157 52.15 42.06 34.92
N ALA A 158 53.45 41.81 35.07
CA ALA A 158 54.16 41.71 36.35
C ALA A 158 55.32 42.71 36.39
#